data_AF-A0A376E0R9-F1
#
_entry.id   AF-A0A376E0R9-F1
#
_cell.length_a   1.000
_cell.length_b   1.000
_cell.length_c   1.000
_cell.angle_alpha   90.00
_cell.angle_beta   90.00
_cell.angle_gamma   90.00
#
_symmetry.space_group_name_H-M   'P 1'
#
loop_
_entity.id
_entity.type
_entity.pdbx_description
1 polymer ?
#
loop_
_entity_poly.entity_id
_entity_poly.type
_entity_poly.pdbx_seq_one_letter_code
_entity_poly.pdbx_strand_id
1 'polypeptide(L)'
;MAEAGAKRGIAETMEQLAKKEGGNIAKVTDGSIDEIAEQVVKKPTYRIGESDGGPGTWENRHSPQKGADYQKKTTGAPDNTEYVVKTDKMKSGEKKFDGYDPETNTLQDSKDWDKWPPKGDSDWARRRRQQMLDSARKDAEIAQEAGSKLEWHVPTQAKADELADLFDDANIDIDVIVVPK
;
A
#
# COMPACT_ATOMS: atom_id res chain seq x y z
N MET A 1 36.71 -27.76 11.99
CA MET A 1 35.83 -28.66 12.77
C MET A 1 35.44 -27.94 14.06
N ALA A 2 34.29 -27.25 14.06
CA ALA A 2 33.53 -26.83 15.25
C ALA A 2 32.21 -26.16 14.80
N GLU A 3 31.28 -26.97 14.29
CA GLU A 3 29.86 -26.63 14.12
C GLU A 3 29.08 -27.60 15.02
N ALA A 4 28.67 -27.17 16.22
CA ALA A 4 27.72 -27.95 17.04
C ALA A 4 27.10 -27.17 18.23
N GLY A 5 27.20 -25.84 18.27
CA GLY A 5 26.82 -25.07 19.47
C GLY A 5 25.39 -24.50 19.49
N ALA A 6 24.79 -24.21 18.33
CA ALA A 6 23.56 -23.40 18.28
C ALA A 6 22.25 -24.18 18.08
N LYS A 7 22.30 -25.48 17.78
CA LYS A 7 21.11 -26.29 17.49
C LYS A 7 20.46 -26.97 18.71
N ARG A 8 21.08 -26.90 19.89
CA ARG A 8 20.53 -27.54 21.12
C ARG A 8 19.52 -26.68 21.88
N GLY A 9 19.56 -25.36 21.75
CA GLY A 9 18.69 -24.46 22.51
C GLY A 9 17.22 -24.45 22.09
N ILE A 10 16.91 -24.91 20.87
CA ILE A 10 15.57 -24.85 20.26
C ILE A 10 14.78 -26.15 20.48
N ALA A 11 15.48 -27.28 20.59
CA ALA A 11 14.86 -28.58 20.85
C ALA A 11 14.38 -28.71 22.31
N GLU A 12 15.12 -28.14 23.26
CA GLU A 12 14.74 -28.15 24.69
C GLU A 12 13.54 -27.24 25.00
N THR A 13 13.27 -26.22 24.19
CA THR A 13 12.10 -25.34 24.37
C THR A 13 10.80 -26.00 23.88
N MET A 14 10.86 -26.83 22.84
CA MET A 14 9.70 -27.54 22.29
C MET A 14 9.25 -28.71 23.19
N GLU A 15 10.18 -29.39 23.87
CA GLU A 15 9.83 -30.47 24.80
C GLU A 15 9.14 -29.95 26.08
N GLN A 16 9.41 -28.70 26.48
CA GLN A 16 8.73 -28.05 27.61
C GLN A 16 7.34 -27.50 27.24
N LEU A 17 7.10 -27.11 25.99
CA LEU A 17 5.77 -26.73 25.49
C LEU A 17 4.88 -27.97 25.28
N ALA A 18 5.44 -29.11 24.85
CA ALA A 18 4.70 -30.35 24.61
C ALA A 18 4.18 -31.06 25.89
N LYS A 19 4.67 -30.70 27.08
CA LYS A 19 4.20 -31.30 28.35
C LYS A 19 3.03 -30.54 29.00
N LYS A 20 2.66 -29.35 28.50
CA LYS A 20 1.68 -28.47 29.17
C LYS A 20 0.25 -28.55 28.62
N GLU A 21 0.06 -29.10 27.43
CA GLU A 21 -1.28 -29.29 26.85
C GLU A 21 -1.40 -30.70 26.27
N GLY A 22 -2.17 -31.56 26.94
CA GLY A 22 -2.40 -32.95 26.54
C GLY A 22 -3.20 -33.09 25.24
N GLY A 23 -2.56 -32.80 24.11
CA GLY A 23 -3.12 -32.88 22.76
C GLY A 23 -2.44 -33.97 21.91
N ASN A 24 -3.26 -34.75 21.22
CA ASN A 24 -2.94 -36.01 20.56
C ASN A 24 -2.00 -35.87 19.34
N ILE A 25 -0.87 -36.58 19.35
CA ILE A 25 0.11 -36.67 18.26
C ILE A 25 -0.32 -37.70 17.20
N ALA A 26 -1.33 -37.37 16.39
CA ALA A 26 -1.66 -38.17 15.20
C ALA A 26 -2.49 -37.40 14.18
N LYS A 27 -1.89 -36.40 13.53
CA LYS A 27 -2.23 -35.90 12.17
C LYS A 27 -1.30 -34.74 11.81
N VAL A 28 -0.04 -35.07 11.53
CA VAL A 28 0.92 -34.13 10.92
C VAL A 28 1.60 -34.85 9.78
N THR A 29 0.85 -35.08 8.72
CA THR A 29 1.35 -35.54 7.42
C THR A 29 0.46 -34.88 6.38
N ASP A 30 0.86 -33.72 5.86
CA ASP A 30 0.80 -33.33 4.42
C ASP A 30 1.19 -31.86 4.14
N GLY A 31 1.58 -31.05 5.13
CA GLY A 31 2.13 -29.71 4.87
C GLY A 31 3.60 -29.80 4.50
N SER A 32 3.94 -29.64 3.22
CA SER A 32 5.32 -29.56 2.75
C SER A 32 6.06 -28.46 3.52
N ILE A 33 7.33 -28.67 3.83
CA ILE A 33 8.23 -27.68 4.45
C ILE A 33 8.28 -26.38 3.59
N ASP A 34 7.84 -26.44 2.33
CA ASP A 34 7.62 -25.30 1.44
C ASP A 34 6.54 -24.30 1.91
N GLU A 35 5.50 -24.73 2.65
CA GLU A 35 4.47 -23.81 3.20
C GLU A 35 4.96 -23.03 4.43
N ILE A 36 6.06 -23.46 5.03
CA ILE A 36 6.68 -22.86 6.22
C ILE A 36 7.88 -21.98 5.84
N ALA A 37 8.32 -22.06 4.58
CA ALA A 37 9.28 -21.13 4.00
C ALA A 37 8.57 -19.79 3.79
N GLU A 38 8.69 -18.93 4.80
CA GLU A 38 8.72 -17.48 4.69
C GLU A 38 7.71 -16.87 3.72
N GLN A 39 6.71 -16.20 4.29
CA GLN A 39 6.21 -14.94 3.76
C GLN A 39 7.41 -14.03 3.42
N VAL A 40 7.99 -14.22 2.24
CA VAL A 40 8.94 -13.27 1.67
C VAL A 40 8.10 -12.04 1.42
N VAL A 41 8.19 -11.05 2.32
CA VAL A 41 7.63 -9.71 2.16
C VAL A 41 7.91 -9.29 0.72
N LYS A 42 6.85 -9.32 -0.11
CA LYS A 42 7.00 -9.11 -1.54
C LYS A 42 7.14 -7.61 -1.73
N LYS A 43 8.38 -7.16 -1.91
CA LYS A 43 8.66 -5.76 -2.20
C LYS A 43 8.52 -5.48 -3.68
N PRO A 44 8.05 -4.28 -4.06
CA PRO A 44 8.09 -3.85 -5.43
C PRO A 44 9.54 -3.80 -5.95
N THR A 45 9.72 -4.20 -7.21
CA THR A 45 11.02 -4.19 -7.89
C THR A 45 11.33 -2.84 -8.53
N TYR A 46 10.29 -2.04 -8.81
CA TYR A 46 10.34 -0.77 -9.53
C TYR A 46 10.96 -0.86 -10.94
N ARG A 47 11.07 -2.07 -11.49
CA ARG A 47 11.63 -2.27 -12.83
C ARG A 47 10.62 -1.83 -13.88
N ILE A 48 11.03 -0.89 -14.74
CA ILE A 48 10.16 -0.37 -15.80
C ILE A 48 9.65 -1.51 -16.69
N GLY A 49 8.34 -1.56 -16.89
CA GLY A 49 7.62 -2.59 -17.64
C GLY A 49 7.15 -3.78 -16.78
N GLU A 50 7.68 -3.96 -15.57
CA GLU A 50 7.22 -5.01 -14.65
C GLU A 50 5.96 -4.58 -13.91
N SER A 51 5.05 -5.54 -13.68
CA SER A 51 3.82 -5.30 -12.91
C SER A 51 3.96 -5.56 -11.42
N ASP A 52 5.04 -6.24 -11.02
CA ASP A 52 5.18 -6.87 -9.70
C ASP A 52 3.96 -7.74 -9.30
N GLY A 53 3.23 -8.27 -10.29
CA GLY A 53 2.03 -9.09 -10.09
C GLY A 53 0.74 -8.29 -9.87
N GLY A 54 0.77 -6.97 -10.05
CA GLY A 54 -0.41 -6.11 -9.93
C GLY A 54 -1.10 -5.76 -11.24
N PRO A 55 -2.07 -4.83 -11.19
CA PRO A 55 -2.93 -4.48 -12.32
C PRO A 55 -2.31 -3.52 -13.34
N GLY A 56 -1.10 -3.02 -13.07
CA GLY A 56 -0.42 -2.02 -13.89
C GLY A 56 1.02 -2.41 -14.18
N THR A 57 1.80 -1.44 -14.64
CA THR A 57 3.25 -1.58 -14.84
C THR A 57 3.99 -0.38 -14.26
N TRP A 58 5.21 -0.59 -13.78
CA TRP A 58 6.10 0.53 -13.49
C TRP A 58 6.52 1.21 -14.78
N GLU A 59 6.41 2.53 -14.82
CA GLU A 59 6.68 3.31 -16.02
C GLU A 59 7.57 4.50 -15.72
N ASN A 60 8.44 4.83 -16.67
CA ASN A 60 9.22 6.07 -16.58
C ASN A 60 8.29 7.26 -16.85
N ARG A 61 8.03 8.05 -15.82
CA ARG A 61 7.10 9.18 -15.84
C ARG A 61 7.65 10.31 -14.99
N HIS A 62 7.67 11.52 -15.52
CA HIS A 62 8.26 12.65 -14.82
C HIS A 62 7.54 12.94 -13.49
N SER A 63 8.26 12.83 -12.37
CA SER A 63 7.78 13.24 -11.05
C SER A 63 8.05 14.74 -10.84
N PRO A 64 7.05 15.56 -10.48
CA PRO A 64 7.27 16.94 -10.11
C PRO A 64 8.24 17.05 -8.92
N GLN A 65 9.15 18.03 -8.94
CA GLN A 65 10.12 18.21 -7.84
C GLN A 65 9.45 18.42 -6.47
N LYS A 66 8.27 19.08 -6.47
CA LYS A 66 7.51 19.31 -5.25
C LYS A 66 6.77 18.03 -4.85
N GLY A 67 7.09 17.51 -3.67
CA GLY A 67 6.50 16.29 -3.11
C GLY A 67 7.26 15.01 -3.47
N ALA A 68 8.29 15.08 -4.33
CA ALA A 68 9.08 13.91 -4.75
C ALA A 68 9.75 13.19 -3.56
N ASP A 69 10.34 13.94 -2.61
CA ASP A 69 10.96 13.35 -1.42
C ASP A 69 9.93 12.63 -0.55
N TYR A 70 8.74 13.21 -0.44
CA TYR A 70 7.65 12.62 0.32
C TYR A 70 7.11 11.35 -0.35
N GLN A 71 6.89 11.40 -1.66
CA GLN A 71 6.51 10.24 -2.48
C GLN A 71 7.53 9.10 -2.34
N LYS A 72 8.82 9.41 -2.46
CA LYS A 72 9.89 8.41 -2.29
C LYS A 72 9.90 7.81 -0.89
N LYS A 73 9.61 8.61 0.13
CA LYS A 73 9.51 8.15 1.52
C LYS A 73 8.33 7.20 1.73
N THR A 74 7.18 7.51 1.15
CA THR A 74 5.93 6.77 1.33
C THR A 74 5.87 5.49 0.51
N THR A 75 6.32 5.53 -0.75
CA THR A 75 6.19 4.39 -1.69
C THR A 75 7.48 3.63 -1.91
N GLY A 76 8.63 4.23 -1.58
CA GLY A 76 9.96 3.70 -1.90
C GLY A 76 10.34 3.81 -3.38
N ALA A 77 9.42 4.27 -4.25
CA ALA A 77 9.67 4.36 -5.68
C ALA A 77 10.80 5.37 -6.00
N PRO A 78 11.72 5.03 -6.91
CA PRO A 78 12.72 5.98 -7.39
C PRO A 78 12.07 7.16 -8.12
N ASP A 79 12.80 8.27 -8.18
CA ASP A 79 12.43 9.44 -8.96
C ASP A 79 12.06 9.05 -10.41
N ASN A 80 11.03 9.70 -10.95
CA ASN A 80 10.48 9.43 -12.28
C ASN A 80 9.94 8.02 -12.50
N THR A 81 9.48 7.35 -11.44
CA THR A 81 8.88 6.01 -11.50
C THR A 81 7.46 6.08 -10.94
N GLU A 82 6.46 5.79 -11.77
CA GLU A 82 5.04 5.73 -11.37
C GLU A 82 4.45 4.38 -11.75
N TYR A 83 3.44 3.92 -11.00
CA TYR A 83 2.71 2.70 -11.32
C TYR A 83 1.49 3.02 -12.18
N VAL A 84 1.44 2.50 -13.40
CA VAL A 84 0.46 2.91 -14.41
C VAL A 84 -0.57 1.81 -14.64
N VAL A 85 -1.82 2.12 -14.35
CA VAL A 85 -2.98 1.24 -14.58
C VAL A 85 -3.73 1.73 -15.81
N LYS A 86 -4.01 0.82 -16.75
CA LYS A 86 -4.82 1.12 -17.95
C LYS A 86 -6.30 1.19 -17.57
N THR A 87 -7.00 2.21 -18.09
CA THR A 87 -8.42 2.45 -17.77
C THR A 87 -9.06 3.34 -18.83
N ASP A 88 -10.34 3.13 -19.11
CA ASP A 88 -11.16 3.96 -19.99
C ASP A 88 -11.79 5.18 -19.27
N LYS A 89 -11.76 5.22 -17.93
CA LYS A 89 -12.26 6.35 -17.12
C LYS A 89 -11.40 7.62 -17.24
N MET A 90 -10.21 7.48 -17.81
CA MET A 90 -9.27 8.55 -18.08
C MET A 90 -9.16 8.80 -19.58
N LYS A 91 -9.20 10.08 -20.00
CA LYS A 91 -9.02 10.44 -21.42
C LYS A 91 -7.68 9.99 -22.00
N SER A 92 -6.66 9.87 -21.14
CA SER A 92 -5.33 9.34 -21.48
C SER A 92 -5.32 7.83 -21.71
N GLY A 93 -6.37 7.10 -21.35
CA GLY A 93 -6.37 5.62 -21.33
C GLY A 93 -5.60 5.02 -20.15
N GLU A 94 -5.11 5.84 -19.23
CA GLU A 94 -4.32 5.40 -18.08
C GLU A 94 -4.46 6.34 -16.88
N LYS A 95 -4.35 5.77 -15.67
CA LYS A 95 -4.15 6.45 -14.40
C LYS A 95 -2.79 6.05 -13.86
N LYS A 96 -2.09 7.02 -13.29
CA LYS A 96 -0.77 6.86 -12.70
C LYS A 96 -0.93 7.02 -11.20
N PHE A 97 -0.38 6.07 -10.47
CA PHE A 97 -0.29 6.04 -9.02
C PHE A 97 1.17 6.22 -8.61
N ASP A 98 1.39 6.85 -7.47
CA ASP A 98 2.72 7.14 -6.95
C ASP A 98 3.48 5.87 -6.52
N GLY A 99 2.74 4.78 -6.24
CA GLY A 99 3.29 3.48 -5.85
C GLY A 99 2.31 2.32 -6.00
N TYR A 100 2.85 1.11 -5.81
CA TYR A 100 2.11 -0.14 -5.73
C TYR A 100 2.80 -1.07 -4.74
N ASP A 101 2.03 -1.61 -3.80
CA ASP A 101 2.45 -2.65 -2.88
C ASP A 101 1.95 -4.02 -3.36
N PRO A 102 2.85 -4.89 -3.84
CA PRO A 102 2.49 -6.21 -4.35
C PRO A 102 2.24 -7.25 -3.26
N GLU A 103 2.53 -6.97 -1.99
CA GLU A 103 2.18 -7.84 -0.86
C GLU A 103 0.69 -7.75 -0.56
N THR A 104 0.15 -6.53 -0.54
CA THR A 104 -1.25 -6.28 -0.18
C THR A 104 -2.17 -6.03 -1.37
N ASN A 105 -1.61 -5.98 -2.58
CA ASN A 105 -2.29 -5.58 -3.82
C ASN A 105 -2.94 -4.19 -3.70
N THR A 106 -2.11 -3.20 -3.34
CA THR A 106 -2.56 -1.85 -2.99
C THR A 106 -1.90 -0.80 -3.86
N LEU A 107 -2.71 0.01 -4.52
CA LEU A 107 -2.27 1.20 -5.24
C LEU A 107 -2.11 2.35 -4.26
N GLN A 108 -1.06 3.17 -4.43
CA GLN A 108 -0.69 4.19 -3.45
C GLN A 108 -0.56 5.57 -4.09
N ASP A 109 -1.12 6.57 -3.43
CA ASP A 109 -0.99 7.98 -3.79
C ASP A 109 -0.48 8.79 -2.60
N SER A 110 0.56 9.59 -2.81
CA SER A 110 1.27 10.35 -1.78
C SER A 110 0.80 11.79 -1.77
N LYS A 111 0.11 12.19 -0.70
CA LYS A 111 -0.46 13.53 -0.56
C LYS A 111 0.36 14.33 0.46
N ASP A 112 1.41 15.00 -0.03
CA ASP A 112 2.23 15.94 0.76
C ASP A 112 1.44 17.24 1.06
N TRP A 113 0.37 17.11 1.85
CA TRP A 113 -0.66 18.11 2.06
C TRP A 113 -0.77 18.53 3.52
N ASP A 114 -0.30 19.74 3.82
CA ASP A 114 -0.50 20.34 5.15
C ASP A 114 -1.79 21.18 5.24
N LYS A 115 -2.17 21.84 4.13
CA LYS A 115 -3.28 22.82 4.08
C LYS A 115 -4.36 22.52 3.04
N TRP A 116 -4.24 21.38 2.35
CA TRP A 116 -5.23 20.91 1.38
C TRP A 116 -6.03 19.75 1.99
N PRO A 117 -7.34 19.62 1.71
CA PRO A 117 -8.16 20.56 0.95
C PRO A 117 -8.44 21.87 1.71
N PRO A 118 -8.86 22.95 1.03
CA PRO A 118 -9.20 24.20 1.70
C PRO A 118 -10.46 24.07 2.56
N LYS A 119 -10.46 24.74 3.73
CA LYS A 119 -11.57 24.74 4.70
C LYS A 119 -12.52 25.93 4.50
N GLY A 120 -13.71 25.84 5.11
CA GLY A 120 -14.73 26.90 5.12
C GLY A 120 -15.72 26.86 3.96
N ASP A 121 -16.65 27.84 3.95
CA ASP A 121 -17.86 27.82 3.12
C ASP A 121 -17.82 28.74 1.90
N SER A 122 -16.66 29.33 1.60
CA SER A 122 -16.51 30.07 0.35
C SER A 122 -16.79 29.16 -0.85
N ASP A 123 -17.38 29.70 -1.92
CA ASP A 123 -17.66 28.94 -3.14
C ASP A 123 -16.40 28.31 -3.72
N TRP A 124 -15.27 29.02 -3.60
CA TRP A 124 -13.97 28.52 -4.01
C TRP A 124 -13.56 27.30 -3.19
N ALA A 125 -13.66 27.35 -1.85
CA ALA A 125 -13.28 26.23 -1.00
C ALA A 125 -14.18 25.01 -1.22
N ARG A 126 -15.49 25.21 -1.31
CA ARG A 126 -16.47 24.15 -1.63
C ARG A 126 -16.16 23.50 -2.98
N ARG A 127 -15.93 24.30 -4.03
CA ARG A 127 -15.57 23.78 -5.36
C ARG A 127 -14.27 22.99 -5.35
N ARG A 128 -13.24 23.44 -4.62
CA ARG A 128 -11.96 22.72 -4.54
C ARG A 128 -12.07 21.41 -3.77
N ARG A 129 -12.85 21.37 -2.69
CA ARG A 129 -13.18 20.11 -2.00
C ARG A 129 -13.92 19.15 -2.91
N GLN A 130 -14.95 19.62 -3.62
CA GLN A 130 -15.68 18.77 -4.56
C GLN A 130 -14.77 18.21 -5.65
N GLN A 131 -13.89 19.03 -6.24
CA GLN A 131 -12.92 18.54 -7.22
C GLN A 131 -11.99 17.47 -6.67
N MET A 132 -11.55 17.60 -5.41
CA MET A 132 -10.73 16.58 -4.76
C MET A 132 -11.52 15.28 -4.56
N LEU A 133 -12.77 15.35 -4.10
CA LEU A 133 -13.65 14.19 -3.93
C LEU A 133 -13.98 13.51 -5.27
N ASP A 134 -14.24 14.27 -6.33
CA ASP A 134 -14.49 13.73 -7.67
C ASP A 134 -13.27 12.96 -8.20
N SER A 135 -12.05 13.48 -7.95
CA SER A 135 -10.81 12.79 -8.27
C SER A 135 -10.60 11.54 -7.42
N ALA A 136 -10.80 11.64 -6.10
CA ALA A 136 -10.68 10.52 -5.17
C ALA A 136 -11.63 9.37 -5.54
N ARG A 137 -12.89 9.69 -5.82
CA ARG A 137 -13.90 8.72 -6.26
C ARG A 137 -13.47 8.02 -7.55
N LYS A 138 -13.01 8.78 -8.54
CA LYS A 138 -12.53 8.18 -9.79
C LYS A 138 -11.32 7.26 -9.57
N ASP A 139 -10.37 7.68 -8.75
CA ASP A 139 -9.18 6.87 -8.44
C ASP A 139 -9.56 5.58 -7.71
N ALA A 140 -10.50 5.65 -6.76
CA ALA A 140 -11.04 4.49 -6.04
C ALA A 140 -11.79 3.53 -6.97
N GLU A 141 -12.62 4.05 -7.89
CA GLU A 141 -13.30 3.23 -8.90
C GLU A 141 -12.30 2.51 -9.82
N ILE A 142 -11.22 3.18 -10.22
CA ILE A 142 -10.15 2.57 -11.05
C ILE A 142 -9.46 1.45 -10.27
N ALA A 143 -9.12 1.68 -9.00
CA ALA A 143 -8.51 0.66 -8.15
C ALA A 143 -9.43 -0.55 -7.97
N GLN A 144 -10.71 -0.31 -7.69
CA GLN A 144 -11.73 -1.36 -7.52
C GLN A 144 -11.91 -2.20 -8.79
N GLU A 145 -12.05 -1.57 -9.96
CA GLU A 145 -12.19 -2.28 -11.25
C GLU A 145 -10.92 -3.08 -11.59
N ALA A 146 -9.76 -2.60 -11.15
CA ALA A 146 -8.48 -3.30 -11.24
C ALA A 146 -8.30 -4.39 -10.16
N GLY A 147 -9.30 -4.62 -9.30
CA GLY A 147 -9.25 -5.62 -8.23
C GLY A 147 -8.23 -5.30 -7.12
N SER A 148 -7.87 -4.03 -6.96
CA SER A 148 -6.84 -3.56 -6.01
C SER A 148 -7.42 -2.60 -4.98
N LYS A 149 -6.75 -2.49 -3.83
CA LYS A 149 -7.05 -1.44 -2.84
C LYS A 149 -6.45 -0.11 -3.25
N LEU A 150 -6.91 0.98 -2.63
CA LEU A 150 -6.32 2.31 -2.78
C LEU A 150 -5.99 2.90 -1.41
N GLU A 151 -4.74 3.30 -1.25
CA GLU A 151 -4.25 4.04 -0.10
C GLU A 151 -3.85 5.48 -0.48
N TRP A 152 -4.23 6.45 0.36
CA TRP A 152 -3.69 7.81 0.33
C TRP A 152 -2.80 8.05 1.54
N HIS A 153 -1.53 8.36 1.29
CA HIS A 153 -0.53 8.57 2.35
C HIS A 153 -0.39 10.06 2.67
N VAL A 154 -0.55 10.43 3.95
CA VAL A 154 -0.56 11.83 4.41
C VAL A 154 0.35 12.07 5.63
N PRO A 155 0.89 13.30 5.79
CA PRO A 155 1.98 13.53 6.74
C PRO A 155 1.57 13.58 8.20
N THR A 156 0.28 13.70 8.52
CA THR A 156 -0.18 13.92 9.90
C THR A 156 -1.50 13.18 10.17
N GLN A 157 -1.69 12.76 11.42
CA GLN A 157 -2.96 12.16 11.86
C GLN A 157 -4.15 13.09 11.64
N ALA A 158 -4.01 14.38 11.97
CA ALA A 158 -5.08 15.35 11.76
C ALA A 158 -5.51 15.48 10.28
N LYS A 159 -4.60 15.25 9.33
CA LYS A 159 -4.94 15.20 7.91
C LYS A 159 -5.59 13.89 7.53
N ALA A 160 -5.13 12.77 8.11
CA ALA A 160 -5.75 11.47 7.88
C ALA A 160 -7.21 11.46 8.35
N ASP A 161 -7.46 11.92 9.59
CA ASP A 161 -8.80 12.02 10.15
C ASP A 161 -9.70 12.91 9.28
N GLU A 162 -9.20 14.08 8.87
CA GLU A 162 -9.95 14.99 8.00
C GLU A 162 -10.34 14.36 6.65
N LEU A 163 -9.45 13.59 6.02
CA LEU A 163 -9.74 12.94 4.74
C LEU A 163 -10.62 11.70 4.92
N ALA A 164 -10.42 10.94 5.98
CA ALA A 164 -11.24 9.78 6.30
C ALA A 164 -12.71 10.18 6.50
N ASP A 165 -12.97 11.25 7.26
CA ASP A 165 -14.32 11.80 7.43
C ASP A 165 -14.95 12.21 6.08
N LEU A 166 -14.17 12.91 5.24
CA LEU A 166 -14.63 13.35 3.93
C LEU A 166 -14.92 12.19 2.96
N PHE A 167 -14.15 11.10 3.04
CA PHE A 167 -14.35 9.92 2.21
C PHE A 167 -15.51 9.07 2.70
N ASP A 168 -15.69 8.92 4.01
CA ASP A 168 -16.84 8.24 4.61
C ASP A 168 -18.16 8.96 4.25
N ASP A 169 -18.22 10.28 4.45
CA ASP A 169 -19.36 11.12 4.07
C ASP A 169 -19.69 11.01 2.57
N ALA A 170 -18.67 10.84 1.73
CA ALA A 170 -18.81 10.73 0.28
C ALA A 170 -18.97 9.27 -0.23
N ASN A 171 -18.95 8.29 0.68
CA ASN A 171 -18.92 6.85 0.39
C ASN A 171 -17.84 6.48 -0.65
N ILE A 172 -16.60 6.89 -0.39
CA ILE A 172 -15.42 6.62 -1.20
C ILE A 172 -14.50 5.68 -0.43
N ASP A 173 -14.18 4.52 -1.03
CA ASP A 173 -13.34 3.49 -0.41
C ASP A 173 -11.85 3.78 -0.65
N ILE A 174 -11.23 4.47 0.30
CA ILE A 174 -9.79 4.79 0.32
C ILE A 174 -9.28 4.69 1.76
N ASP A 175 -8.24 3.89 1.97
CA ASP A 175 -7.52 3.84 3.24
C ASP A 175 -6.57 5.04 3.36
N VAL A 176 -6.70 5.84 4.42
CA VAL A 176 -5.84 7.02 4.64
C VAL A 176 -4.76 6.69 5.66
N ILE A 177 -3.50 6.60 5.19
CA ILE A 177 -2.36 6.14 5.98
C ILE A 177 -1.49 7.32 6.41
N VAL A 178 -1.10 7.35 7.68
CA VAL A 178 -0.21 8.39 8.20
C VAL A 178 1.26 7.99 8.01
N VAL A 179 2.00 8.80 7.27
CA VAL A 179 3.46 8.67 7.11
C VAL A 179 4.10 10.01 7.46
N PRO A 180 4.62 10.20 8.69
CA PRO A 180 5.21 11.48 9.10
C PRO A 180 6.35 11.91 8.19
N LYS A 181 6.59 13.22 8.05
CA LYS A 181 7.74 13.79 7.31
C LYS A 181 9.08 13.51 7.98
#